data_AF-M3H013-F1
#
_entry.id   AF-M3H013-F1
#
_cell.length_a   1.000
_cell.length_b   1.000
_cell.length_c   1.000
_cell.angle_alpha   90.00
_cell.angle_beta   90.00
_cell.angle_gamma   90.00
#
_symmetry.space_group_name_H-M   'P 1'
#
loop_
_entity.id
_entity.type
_entity.pdbx_description
1 polymer ?
#
loop_
_entity_poly.entity_id
_entity_poly.type
_entity_poly.pdbx_seq_one_letter_code
_entity_poly.pdbx_strand_id
1 'polypeptide(L)'
;MSYANEILRELYYLRAFGYKFADFSPSSAALPRSLAELNASIKECNLCELCKSANHALTGLGDKNAKVVFVFDAPNAAEDTSGEFLASDDKFLQNLNELAGLKKDEIYVTSLLKCKPAAKVPTNAYEL
;
A
#
# COMPACT_ATOMS: atom_id res chain seq x y z
N MET A 1 25.18 16.41 2.77
CA MET A 1 25.20 15.50 3.93
C MET A 1 24.29 14.32 3.61
N SER A 2 24.66 13.09 3.97
CA SER A 2 23.88 11.89 3.61
C SER A 2 22.50 11.91 4.26
N TYR A 3 21.45 11.60 3.51
CA TYR A 3 20.04 11.51 3.96
C TYR A 3 19.87 10.61 5.19
N ALA A 4 20.70 9.56 5.31
CA ALA A 4 20.73 8.69 6.49
C ALA A 4 21.07 9.44 7.79
N ASN A 5 21.89 10.49 7.72
CA ASN A 5 22.27 11.28 8.89
C ASN A 5 21.14 12.20 9.37
N GLU A 6 20.22 12.58 8.48
CA GLU A 6 19.07 13.43 8.83
C GLU A 6 18.01 12.64 9.59
N ILE A 7 17.69 11.43 9.12
CA ILE A 7 16.77 10.51 9.80
C ILE A 7 17.28 10.17 11.19
N LEU A 8 18.57 9.83 11.32
CA LEU A 8 19.19 9.55 12.62
C LEU A 8 19.05 10.74 13.58
N ARG A 9 19.30 11.97 13.10
CA ARG A 9 19.15 13.18 13.89
C ARG A 9 17.71 13.39 14.38
N GLU A 10 16.72 13.20 13.52
CA GLU A 10 15.30 13.30 13.89
C GLU A 10 14.91 12.26 14.94
N LEU A 11 15.35 11.01 14.78
CA LEU A 11 15.12 9.96 15.77
C LEU A 11 15.73 10.31 17.13
N TYR A 12 16.94 10.91 17.17
CA TYR A 12 17.52 11.38 18.42
C TYR A 12 16.73 12.52 19.07
N TYR A 13 16.21 13.48 18.28
CA TYR A 13 15.38 14.56 18.79
C TYR A 13 14.08 14.03 19.41
N LEU A 14 13.37 13.16 18.71
CA LEU A 14 12.15 12.53 19.23
C LEU A 14 12.43 11.78 20.54
N ARG A 15 13.55 11.07 20.64
CA ARG A 15 13.95 10.41 21.89
C ARG A 15 14.16 11.40 23.04
N ALA A 16 14.81 12.53 22.77
CA ALA A 16 15.06 13.57 23.76
C ALA A 16 13.76 14.22 24.27
N PHE A 17 12.73 14.31 23.43
CA PHE A 17 11.38 14.74 23.82
C PHE A 17 10.56 13.65 24.54
N GLY A 18 11.15 12.50 24.85
CA GLY A 18 10.52 11.45 25.64
C GLY A 18 9.71 10.44 24.84
N TYR A 19 9.77 10.49 23.50
CA TYR A 19 9.16 9.46 22.67
C TYR A 19 9.94 8.15 22.83
N LYS A 20 9.21 7.06 23.08
CA LYS A 20 9.75 5.70 23.13
C LYS A 20 9.57 5.05 21.76
N PHE A 21 10.65 4.53 21.20
CA PHE A 21 10.57 3.68 20.03
C PHE A 21 10.24 2.26 20.47
N ALA A 22 9.25 1.66 19.82
CA ALA A 22 8.98 0.24 19.96
C ALA A 22 9.82 -0.50 18.92
N ASP A 23 10.42 -1.62 19.33
CA ASP A 23 10.88 -2.59 18.35
C ASP A 23 9.66 -3.07 17.56
N PHE A 24 9.74 -3.01 16.23
CA PHE A 24 8.73 -3.63 15.39
C PHE A 24 8.86 -5.15 15.53
N SER A 25 8.18 -5.71 16.52
CA SER A 25 7.88 -7.13 16.55
C SER A 25 6.60 -7.32 15.74
N PRO A 26 6.61 -7.99 14.58
CA PRO A 26 5.36 -8.41 13.98
C PRO A 26 4.57 -9.19 15.03
N SER A 27 3.29 -8.86 15.18
CA SER A 27 2.38 -9.57 16.06
C SER A 27 2.50 -11.08 15.83
N SER A 28 2.55 -11.86 16.90
CA SER A 28 2.57 -13.34 16.85
C SER A 28 1.23 -13.93 16.38
N ALA A 29 0.31 -13.11 15.87
CA ALA A 29 -0.91 -13.56 15.25
C ALA A 29 -0.60 -14.51 14.09
N ALA A 30 -1.36 -15.61 14.02
CA ALA A 30 -1.23 -16.57 12.94
C ALA A 30 -1.44 -15.83 11.60
N LEU A 31 -0.39 -15.75 10.80
CA LEU A 31 -0.48 -15.17 9.46
C LEU A 31 -1.37 -16.05 8.57
N PRO A 32 -2.10 -15.45 7.62
CA PRO A 32 -2.88 -16.21 6.65
C PRO A 32 -2.00 -17.23 5.92
N ARG A 33 -2.48 -18.45 5.74
CA ARG A 33 -1.71 -19.55 5.11
C ARG A 33 -1.82 -19.53 3.60
N SER A 34 -2.70 -18.71 3.04
CA SER A 34 -2.86 -18.54 1.61
C SER A 34 -3.25 -17.11 1.25
N LEU A 35 -2.98 -16.74 0.00
CA LEU A 35 -3.43 -15.46 -0.54
C LEU A 35 -4.96 -15.34 -0.53
N ALA A 36 -5.69 -16.45 -0.67
CA ALA A 36 -7.15 -16.44 -0.59
C ALA A 36 -7.65 -16.07 0.82
N GLU A 37 -7.04 -16.65 1.86
CA GLU A 37 -7.33 -16.31 3.27
C GLU A 37 -6.96 -14.85 3.58
N LEU A 38 -5.81 -14.39 3.07
CA LEU A 38 -5.39 -13.00 3.21
C LEU A 38 -6.40 -12.05 2.54
N ASN A 39 -6.82 -12.37 1.32
CA ASN A 39 -7.77 -11.55 0.56
C ASN A 39 -9.15 -11.50 1.24
N ALA A 40 -9.62 -12.61 1.82
CA ALA A 40 -10.83 -12.63 2.62
C ALA A 40 -10.69 -11.73 3.87
N SER A 41 -9.55 -11.80 4.55
CA SER A 41 -9.28 -10.97 5.74
C SER A 41 -9.19 -9.48 5.41
N ILE A 42 -8.63 -9.12 4.25
CA ILE A 42 -8.54 -7.73 3.78
C ILE A 42 -9.93 -7.15 3.51
N LYS A 43 -10.83 -7.92 2.89
CA LYS A 43 -12.19 -7.46 2.55
C LYS A 43 -13.02 -7.11 3.78
N GLU A 44 -12.79 -7.81 4.88
CA GLU A 44 -13.47 -7.58 6.18
C GLU A 44 -12.64 -6.71 7.14
N CYS A 45 -11.54 -6.11 6.66
CA CYS A 45 -10.62 -5.38 7.52
C CYS A 45 -11.26 -4.09 8.07
N ASN A 46 -11.25 -3.97 9.40
CA ASN A 46 -11.75 -2.80 10.14
C ASN A 46 -10.69 -2.18 11.07
N LEU A 47 -9.40 -2.38 10.75
CA LEU A 47 -8.28 -2.02 11.63
C LEU A 47 -7.90 -0.53 11.61
N CYS A 48 -8.48 0.30 10.72
CA CYS A 48 -8.15 1.71 10.61
C CYS A 48 -9.32 2.56 10.11
N GLU A 49 -9.23 3.88 10.21
CA GLU A 49 -10.32 4.80 9.81
C GLU A 49 -10.62 4.77 8.30
N LEU A 50 -9.68 4.35 7.46
CA LEU A 50 -9.87 4.34 6.00
C LEU A 50 -10.99 3.41 5.57
N CYS A 51 -11.19 2.28 6.27
CA CYS A 51 -12.24 1.31 5.97
C CYS A 51 -13.65 1.88 6.20
N LYS A 52 -13.76 2.98 6.98
CA LYS A 52 -15.06 3.63 7.26
C LYS A 52 -15.50 4.55 6.13
N SER A 53 -14.56 5.02 5.31
CA SER A 53 -14.83 5.97 4.21
C SER A 53 -14.66 5.38 2.82
N ALA A 54 -13.91 4.29 2.70
CA ALA A 54 -13.76 3.57 1.43
C ALA A 54 -15.03 2.77 1.13
N ASN A 55 -15.38 2.67 -0.14
CA ASN A 55 -16.46 1.80 -0.60
C ASN A 55 -15.98 0.35 -0.68
N HIS A 56 -14.72 0.14 -1.08
CA HIS A 56 -14.14 -1.19 -1.22
C HIS A 56 -12.70 -1.25 -0.69
N ALA A 57 -12.37 -2.37 -0.04
CA ALA A 57 -10.98 -2.74 0.24
C ALA A 57 -10.43 -3.56 -0.93
N LEU A 58 -9.47 -3.01 -1.67
CA LEU A 58 -8.83 -3.70 -2.79
C LEU A 58 -7.73 -4.62 -2.29
N THR A 59 -7.64 -5.80 -2.90
CA THR A 59 -6.65 -6.82 -2.54
C THR A 59 -5.45 -6.74 -3.48
N GLY A 60 -5.39 -7.58 -4.49
CA GLY A 60 -4.43 -7.50 -5.58
C GLY A 60 -4.96 -8.25 -6.80
N LEU A 61 -4.40 -7.93 -7.95
CA LEU A 61 -4.83 -8.40 -9.27
C LEU A 61 -3.67 -9.12 -9.97
N GLY A 62 -3.94 -10.26 -10.61
CA GLY A 62 -2.96 -11.01 -11.38
C GLY A 62 -2.64 -12.39 -10.80
N ASP A 63 -1.60 -13.05 -11.33
CA ASP A 63 -1.17 -14.36 -10.87
C ASP A 63 -0.39 -14.24 -9.55
N LYS A 64 -0.77 -15.04 -8.54
CA LYS A 64 -0.03 -15.14 -7.28
C LYS A 64 1.41 -15.66 -7.45
N ASN A 65 1.70 -16.31 -8.58
CA ASN A 65 3.01 -16.82 -8.96
C ASN A 65 3.71 -15.91 -10.00
N ALA A 66 3.23 -14.68 -10.18
CA ALA A 66 3.83 -13.70 -11.08
C ALA A 66 5.33 -13.51 -10.81
N LYS A 67 6.08 -13.18 -11.87
CA LYS A 67 7.51 -12.89 -11.79
C LYS A 67 7.80 -11.53 -11.18
N VAL A 68 6.89 -10.58 -11.39
CA VAL A 68 7.04 -9.19 -10.96
C VAL A 68 5.79 -8.73 -10.22
N VAL A 69 5.99 -7.99 -9.13
CA VAL A 69 4.91 -7.36 -8.37
C VAL A 69 5.05 -5.85 -8.45
N PHE A 70 4.00 -5.17 -8.90
CA PHE A 70 3.86 -3.72 -8.77
C PHE A 70 3.10 -3.39 -7.49
N VAL A 71 3.70 -2.55 -6.66
CA VAL A 71 3.11 -2.09 -5.40
C VAL A 71 2.91 -0.58 -5.48
N PHE A 72 1.65 -0.16 -5.51
CA PHE A 72 1.24 1.24 -5.46
C PHE A 72 1.04 1.71 -4.02
N ASP A 73 0.88 3.02 -3.83
CA ASP A 73 0.62 3.57 -2.50
C ASP A 73 -0.78 3.19 -1.99
N ALA A 74 -1.82 3.54 -2.76
CA ALA A 74 -3.21 3.29 -2.38
C ALA A 74 -4.17 3.21 -3.58
N PRO A 75 -5.38 2.65 -3.40
CA PRO A 75 -6.46 2.74 -4.38
C PRO A 75 -6.86 4.18 -4.68
N ASN A 76 -7.26 4.45 -5.92
CA ASN A 76 -7.83 5.73 -6.33
C ASN A 76 -9.37 5.74 -6.26
N ALA A 77 -10.00 6.88 -6.57
CA ALA A 77 -11.46 7.05 -6.50
C ALA A 77 -12.26 6.16 -7.47
N ALA A 78 -11.74 5.92 -8.67
CA ALA A 78 -12.39 5.06 -9.64
C ALA A 78 -12.33 3.59 -9.20
N GLU A 79 -11.18 3.16 -8.69
CA GLU A 79 -10.96 1.79 -8.19
C GLU A 79 -11.74 1.52 -6.89
N ASP A 80 -11.79 2.50 -5.98
CA ASP A 80 -12.63 2.43 -4.79
C ASP A 80 -14.10 2.31 -5.15
N THR A 81 -14.55 2.98 -6.21
CA THR A 81 -15.95 2.89 -6.66
C THR A 81 -16.23 1.55 -7.36
N SER A 82 -15.32 1.06 -8.21
CA SER A 82 -15.50 -0.19 -8.95
C SER A 82 -15.29 -1.44 -8.10
N GLY A 83 -14.45 -1.36 -7.07
CA GLY A 83 -14.01 -2.52 -6.31
C GLY A 83 -12.91 -3.35 -7.01
N GLU A 84 -12.32 -2.81 -8.09
CA GLU A 84 -11.29 -3.50 -8.88
C GLU A 84 -10.11 -2.58 -9.17
N PHE A 85 -8.89 -3.16 -9.25
CA PHE A 85 -7.74 -2.44 -9.79
C PHE A 85 -7.97 -2.19 -11.28
N LEU A 86 -8.09 -0.92 -11.66
CA LEU A 86 -8.20 -0.50 -13.06
C LEU A 86 -6.82 -0.39 -13.73
N ALA A 87 -5.80 -0.94 -13.06
CA ALA A 87 -4.43 -1.14 -13.51
C ALA A 87 -4.29 -1.67 -14.94
N SER A 88 -5.21 -2.52 -15.41
CA SER A 88 -5.21 -3.02 -16.80
C SER A 88 -5.53 -1.96 -17.85
N ASP A 89 -6.22 -0.89 -17.47
CA ASP A 89 -6.51 0.29 -18.30
C ASP A 89 -5.51 1.43 -18.06
N ASP A 90 -4.61 1.26 -17.10
CA ASP A 90 -3.55 2.22 -16.83
C ASP A 90 -2.47 2.11 -17.91
N LYS A 91 -2.40 3.14 -18.76
CA LYS A 91 -1.37 3.29 -19.78
C LYS A 91 0.04 3.15 -19.22
N PHE A 92 0.26 3.50 -17.95
CA PHE A 92 1.55 3.34 -17.30
C PHE A 92 1.98 1.88 -17.22
N LEU A 93 1.09 1.00 -16.75
CA LEU A 93 1.40 -0.43 -16.65
C LEU A 93 1.51 -1.07 -18.03
N GLN A 94 0.68 -0.65 -19.01
CA GLN A 94 0.83 -1.13 -20.38
C GLN A 94 2.22 -0.78 -20.96
N ASN A 95 2.66 0.47 -20.81
CA ASN A 95 3.96 0.91 -21.30
C ASN A 95 5.13 0.21 -20.59
N LEU A 96 5.04 0.02 -19.26
CA LEU A 96 6.07 -0.70 -18.51
C LEU A 96 6.18 -2.14 -18.96
N ASN A 97 5.05 -2.79 -19.23
CA ASN A 97 5.03 -4.18 -19.69
C ASN A 97 5.68 -4.31 -21.05
N GLU A 98 5.38 -3.40 -21.97
CA GLU A 98 5.99 -3.36 -23.31
C GLU A 98 7.51 -3.14 -23.23
N LEU A 99 7.96 -2.18 -22.40
CA LEU A 99 9.39 -1.90 -22.23
C LEU A 99 10.15 -3.04 -21.55
N ALA A 100 9.54 -3.71 -20.57
CA ALA A 100 10.14 -4.82 -19.84
C ALA A 100 9.97 -6.17 -20.54
N GLY A 101 9.16 -6.25 -21.60
CA GLY A 101 8.82 -7.50 -22.30
C GLY A 101 8.02 -8.48 -21.43
N LEU A 102 7.26 -7.99 -20.46
CA LEU A 102 6.48 -8.81 -19.52
C LEU A 102 5.06 -9.03 -20.04
N LYS A 103 4.57 -10.26 -19.91
CA LYS A 103 3.16 -10.57 -20.20
C LYS A 103 2.27 -10.23 -19.00
N LYS A 104 0.98 -10.00 -19.24
CA LYS A 104 -0.01 -9.68 -18.19
C LYS A 104 -0.11 -10.75 -17.09
N ASP A 105 0.07 -12.03 -17.43
CA ASP A 105 0.05 -13.16 -16.51
C ASP A 105 1.35 -13.30 -15.69
N GLU A 106 2.42 -12.59 -16.07
CA GLU A 106 3.69 -12.57 -15.33
C GLU A 106 3.75 -11.48 -14.27
N ILE A 107 2.63 -10.77 -14.06
CA ILE A 107 2.53 -9.58 -13.22
C ILE A 107 1.45 -9.74 -12.17
N TYR A 108 1.77 -9.29 -10.96
CA TYR A 108 0.81 -9.08 -9.88
C TYR A 108 0.81 -7.61 -9.49
N VAL A 109 -0.36 -7.04 -9.23
CA VAL A 109 -0.54 -5.64 -8.85
C VAL A 109 -1.23 -5.58 -7.50
N THR A 110 -0.74 -4.72 -6.61
CA THR A 110 -1.37 -4.44 -5.33
C THR A 110 -0.99 -3.04 -4.82
N SER A 111 -1.49 -2.66 -3.66
CA SER A 111 -1.19 -1.39 -3.00
C SER A 111 -0.80 -1.57 -1.54
N LEU A 112 -0.06 -0.61 -0.97
CA LEU A 112 0.32 -0.61 0.45
C LEU A 112 -0.93 -0.47 1.33
N LEU A 113 -1.73 0.57 1.06
CA LEU A 113 -3.05 0.73 1.66
C LEU A 113 -4.08 -0.08 0.87
N LYS A 114 -5.01 -0.73 1.55
CA LYS A 114 -6.08 -1.51 0.90
C LYS A 114 -7.36 -0.69 0.67
N CYS A 115 -7.49 0.42 1.38
CA CYS A 115 -8.63 1.33 1.29
C CYS A 115 -8.15 2.68 0.76
N LYS A 116 -8.97 3.33 -0.08
CA LYS A 116 -8.67 4.65 -0.61
C LYS A 116 -8.60 5.69 0.52
N PRO A 117 -7.51 6.48 0.61
CA PRO A 117 -7.43 7.62 1.52
C PRO A 117 -8.54 8.65 1.25
N ALA A 118 -9.03 9.30 2.29
CA ALA A 118 -9.84 10.50 2.11
C ALA A 118 -8.97 11.61 1.52
N ALA A 119 -9.49 12.40 0.58
CA ALA A 119 -8.76 13.49 -0.08
C ALA A 119 -8.48 14.70 0.84
N LYS A 120 -8.36 14.51 2.16
CA LYS A 120 -8.10 15.56 3.15
C LYS A 120 -6.82 15.25 3.89
N VAL A 121 -5.70 15.50 3.23
CA VAL A 121 -4.54 16.04 3.96
C VAL A 121 -4.79 17.55 4.01
N PRO A 122 -4.99 18.18 5.18
CA PRO A 122 -4.97 19.64 5.23
C PRO A 122 -3.60 20.12 4.72
N THR A 123 -3.64 21.03 3.75
CA THR A 123 -2.54 21.45 2.89
C THR A 123 -1.48 22.30 3.60
N ASN A 124 -1.12 21.97 4.83
CA ASN A 124 -0.23 22.78 5.66
C ASN A 124 0.71 21.95 6.56
N ALA A 125 1.07 20.73 6.13
CA ALA A 125 2.10 19.94 6.82
C ALA A 125 3.53 20.10 6.25
N TYR A 126 3.72 20.79 5.11
CA TYR A 126 5.04 21.03 4.50
C TYR A 126 5.13 22.36 3.75
N GLU A 127 4.73 23.47 4.38
CA GLU A 127 5.24 24.78 4.01
C GLU A 127 6.34 25.15 5.01
N LEU A 128 7.59 24.89 4.62
CA LEU A 128 8.80 25.52 5.16
C LEU A 128 9.21 26.65 4.21
#